data_AF-A0A109G6Z7-F1
#
_entry.id   AF-A0A109G6Z7-F1
#
_cell.length_a   1.000
_cell.length_b   1.000
_cell.length_c   1.000
_cell.angle_alpha   90.00
_cell.angle_beta   90.00
_cell.angle_gamma   90.00
#
_symmetry.space_group_name_H-M   'P 1'
#
loop_
_entity.id
_entity.type
_entity.pdbx_description
1 polymer ?
#
loop_
_entity_poly.entity_id
_entity_poly.type
_entity_poly.pdbx_seq_one_letter_code
_entity_poly.pdbx_strand_id
1 'polypeptide(L)'
;MNEIDRIINCCNYDDELFRTYIKCLVQLKKCSETLKQIQIQLRNDYLIRGICEREVDEVIKGSKEYETYFLPKVLQWNFLKNNPHMIEKVCEDLFTYEALNHAEVEWRKVISCIDNE
;
A
#
# COMPACT_ATOMS: atom_id res chain seq x y z
N MET A 1 -1.35 -20.98 -9.27
CA MET A 1 -0.93 -19.71 -9.91
C MET A 1 -0.72 -18.70 -8.80
N ASN A 2 0.48 -18.13 -8.71
CA ASN A 2 0.83 -17.13 -7.69
C ASN A 2 0.02 -15.84 -7.93
N GLU A 3 -0.29 -15.07 -6.88
CA GLU A 3 -0.95 -13.75 -6.94
C GLU A 3 -0.29 -12.84 -7.99
N ILE A 4 1.04 -12.82 -8.01
CA ILE A 4 1.82 -12.06 -8.99
C ILE A 4 1.54 -12.51 -10.43
N ASP A 5 1.52 -13.81 -10.69
CA ASP A 5 1.28 -14.34 -12.04
C ASP A 5 -0.16 -14.07 -12.51
N ARG A 6 -1.13 -14.04 -11.60
CA ARG A 6 -2.52 -13.66 -11.92
C ARG A 6 -2.61 -12.21 -12.36
N ILE A 7 -1.96 -11.29 -11.64
CA ILE A 7 -1.95 -9.86 -11.95
C ILE A 7 -1.27 -9.62 -13.31
N ILE A 8 -0.14 -10.27 -13.56
CA ILE A 8 0.57 -10.22 -14.84
C ILE A 8 -0.32 -10.68 -15.99
N ASN A 9 -1.00 -11.81 -15.82
CA ASN A 9 -1.96 -12.33 -16.81
C ASN A 9 -3.15 -11.37 -17.02
N CYS A 10 -3.66 -10.73 -15.95
CA CYS A 10 -4.71 -9.71 -16.06
C CYS A 10 -4.25 -8.47 -16.86
N CYS A 11 -2.97 -8.11 -16.74
CA CYS A 11 -2.38 -6.98 -17.45
C CYS A 11 -2.06 -7.30 -18.92
N ASN A 12 -1.90 -8.59 -19.29
CA ASN A 12 -1.36 -9.04 -20.58
C ASN A 12 0.03 -8.43 -20.87
N TYR A 13 0.84 -8.24 -19.83
CA TYR A 13 2.16 -7.64 -19.92
C TYR A 13 3.11 -8.34 -18.95
N ASP A 14 4.21 -8.88 -19.46
CA ASP A 14 5.15 -9.71 -18.70
C ASP A 14 6.60 -9.36 -19.04
N ASP A 15 7.19 -8.49 -18.21
CA ASP A 15 8.59 -8.07 -18.25
C ASP A 15 9.17 -8.08 -16.82
N GLU A 16 10.49 -8.29 -16.68
CA GLU A 16 11.15 -8.41 -15.38
C GLU A 16 11.01 -7.15 -14.50
N LEU A 17 11.14 -5.96 -15.09
CA LEU A 17 10.95 -4.70 -14.39
C LEU A 17 9.51 -4.60 -13.90
N PHE A 18 8.55 -4.89 -14.77
CA PHE A 18 7.13 -4.89 -14.41
C PHE A 18 6.80 -5.88 -13.30
N ARG A 19 7.35 -7.10 -13.33
CA ARG A 19 7.22 -8.07 -12.24
C ARG A 19 7.71 -7.50 -10.91
N THR A 20 8.80 -6.72 -10.93
CA THR A 20 9.35 -6.06 -9.75
C THR A 20 8.40 -5.00 -9.21
N TYR A 21 7.81 -4.18 -10.08
CA TYR A 21 6.75 -3.24 -9.71
C TYR A 21 5.53 -3.93 -9.10
N ILE A 22 5.01 -4.99 -9.73
CA ILE A 22 3.86 -5.73 -9.21
C ILE A 22 4.14 -6.32 -7.83
N LYS A 23 5.32 -6.92 -7.62
CA LYS A 23 5.73 -7.41 -6.30
C LYS A 23 5.74 -6.29 -5.26
N CYS A 24 6.31 -5.14 -5.58
CA CYS A 24 6.35 -3.98 -4.69
C CYS A 24 4.94 -3.51 -4.32
N LEU A 25 4.08 -3.29 -5.31
CA LEU A 25 2.70 -2.81 -5.10
C LEU A 25 1.86 -3.78 -4.26
N VAL A 26 1.99 -5.08 -4.50
CA VAL A 26 1.33 -6.12 -3.70
C VAL A 26 1.81 -6.10 -2.24
N GLN A 27 3.12 -5.91 -2.01
CA GLN A 27 3.64 -5.78 -0.65
C GLN A 27 3.13 -4.49 0.03
N LEU A 28 3.09 -3.37 -0.69
CA LEU A 28 2.56 -2.11 -0.16
C LEU A 28 1.07 -2.21 0.19
N LYS A 29 0.26 -2.93 -0.62
CA LYS A 29 -1.13 -3.27 -0.27
C LYS A 29 -1.20 -4.00 1.06
N LYS A 30 -0.42 -5.08 1.22
CA LYS A 30 -0.38 -5.88 2.46
C LYS A 30 0.04 -5.05 3.67
N CYS A 31 1.13 -4.28 3.56
CA CYS A 31 1.59 -3.40 4.64
C CYS A 31 0.53 -2.35 5.02
N SER A 32 -0.18 -1.79 4.04
CA SER A 32 -1.26 -0.83 4.27
C SER A 32 -2.45 -1.44 5.01
N GLU A 33 -2.83 -2.66 4.64
CA GLU A 33 -3.89 -3.42 5.29
C GLU A 33 -3.52 -3.78 6.73
N THR A 34 -2.29 -4.25 6.96
CA THR A 34 -1.76 -4.52 8.30
C THR A 34 -1.77 -3.27 9.17
N LEU A 35 -1.26 -2.13 8.68
CA LEU A 35 -1.30 -0.87 9.42
C LEU A 35 -2.73 -0.48 9.81
N LYS A 36 -3.69 -0.59 8.89
CA LYS A 36 -5.10 -0.29 9.14
C LYS A 36 -5.69 -1.22 10.22
N GLN A 37 -5.38 -2.51 10.18
CA GLN A 37 -5.84 -3.47 11.19
C GLN A 37 -5.27 -3.14 12.58
N ILE A 38 -3.97 -2.84 12.66
CA ILE A 38 -3.30 -2.44 13.92
C ILE A 38 -3.91 -1.16 14.47
N GLN A 39 -4.17 -0.14 13.64
CA GLN A 39 -4.83 1.09 14.07
C GLN A 39 -6.22 0.82 14.67
N ILE A 40 -7.04 -0.03 14.03
CA ILE A 40 -8.37 -0.40 14.54
C ILE A 40 -8.26 -1.14 15.87
N GLN A 41 -7.34 -2.09 15.98
CA GLN A 41 -7.11 -2.86 17.20
C GLN A 41 -6.68 -1.95 18.36
N LEU A 42 -5.68 -1.11 18.15
CA LEU A 42 -5.19 -0.16 19.16
C LEU A 42 -6.26 0.85 19.55
N ARG A 43 -7.03 1.37 18.58
CA ARG A 43 -8.13 2.30 18.87
C ARG A 43 -9.17 1.65 19.78
N ASN A 44 -9.60 0.43 19.46
CA ASN A 44 -10.59 -0.28 20.26
C ASN A 44 -10.06 -0.58 21.68
N ASP A 45 -8.82 -1.05 21.80
CA ASP A 45 -8.18 -1.34 23.09
C ASP A 45 -8.07 -0.07 23.96
N TYR A 46 -7.62 1.05 23.40
CA TYR A 46 -7.51 2.31 24.14
C TYR A 46 -8.86 2.90 24.53
N LEU A 47 -9.88 2.82 23.66
CA LEU A 47 -11.23 3.26 24.01
C LEU A 47 -11.81 2.41 25.17
N ILE A 48 -11.61 1.09 25.16
CA ILE A 48 -12.02 0.19 26.25
C ILE A 48 -11.31 0.53 27.56
N ARG A 49 -10.03 0.96 27.48
CA ARG A 49 -9.25 1.43 28.64
C ARG A 49 -9.63 2.83 29.12
N GLY A 50 -10.60 3.48 28.47
CA GLY A 50 -11.16 4.77 28.88
C GLY A 50 -10.45 5.99 28.29
N ILE A 51 -9.56 5.82 27.30
CA ILE A 51 -9.01 6.95 26.54
C ILE A 51 -10.15 7.58 25.74
N CYS A 52 -10.25 8.91 25.73
CA CYS A 52 -11.35 9.57 25.05
C CYS A 52 -11.16 9.55 23.52
N GLU A 53 -12.27 9.57 22.77
CA GLU A 53 -12.25 9.56 21.30
C GLU A 53 -11.47 10.73 20.67
N ARG A 54 -11.35 11.84 21.41
CA ARG A 54 -10.61 13.04 20.95
C ARG A 54 -9.10 12.87 21.04
N GLU A 55 -8.60 12.01 21.93
CA GLU A 55 -7.17 11.83 22.21
C GLU A 55 -6.63 10.52 21.60
N VAL A 56 -7.50 9.54 21.39
CA VAL A 56 -7.10 8.17 21.02
C VAL A 56 -6.19 8.10 19.79
N ASP A 57 -6.42 8.93 18.78
CA ASP A 57 -5.60 8.92 17.55
C ASP A 57 -4.17 9.43 17.77
N GLU A 58 -3.97 10.35 18.72
CA GLU A 58 -2.65 10.82 19.10
C GLU A 58 -1.91 9.78 19.94
N VAL A 59 -2.63 9.13 20.86
CA VAL A 59 -2.09 8.05 21.69
C VAL A 59 -1.63 6.86 20.83
N ILE A 60 -2.41 6.48 19.81
CA ILE A 60 -2.04 5.42 18.86
C ILE A 60 -0.71 5.74 18.17
N LYS A 61 -0.53 6.99 17.70
CA LYS A 61 0.70 7.38 16.99
C LYS A 61 1.96 7.29 17.86
N GLY A 62 1.82 7.35 19.18
CA GLY A 62 2.91 7.20 20.14
C GLY A 62 3.15 5.76 20.60
N SER A 63 2.39 4.77 20.14
CA SER A 63 2.55 3.38 20.57
C SER A 63 3.66 2.66 19.79
N LYS A 64 4.33 1.72 20.47
CA LYS A 64 5.39 0.89 19.86
C LYS A 64 4.83 0.01 18.75
N GLU A 65 3.61 -0.49 18.94
CA GLU A 65 2.90 -1.29 17.96
C GLU A 65 2.66 -0.47 16.69
N TYR A 66 2.18 0.77 16.81
CA TYR A 66 1.98 1.62 15.64
C TYR A 66 3.30 1.95 14.93
N GLU A 67 4.36 2.27 15.67
CA GLU A 67 5.69 2.55 15.13
C GLU A 67 6.25 1.37 14.34
N THR A 68 6.06 0.14 14.84
CA THR A 68 6.53 -1.10 14.19
C THR A 68 5.92 -1.31 12.80
N TYR A 69 4.66 -0.90 12.61
CA TYR A 69 3.93 -1.08 11.35
C TYR A 69 3.78 0.22 10.55
N PHE A 70 4.45 1.28 10.98
CA PHE A 70 4.30 2.59 10.36
C PHE A 70 4.63 2.54 8.87
N LEU A 71 3.70 3.05 8.06
CA LEU A 71 3.86 3.19 6.62
C LEU A 71 3.60 4.64 6.22
N PRO A 72 4.60 5.35 5.65
CA PRO A 72 4.43 6.70 5.14
C PRO A 72 3.23 6.82 4.21
N LYS A 73 2.50 7.93 4.28
CA LYS A 73 1.25 8.15 3.52
C LYS A 73 1.41 7.89 2.02
N VAL A 74 2.54 8.31 1.43
CA VAL A 74 2.83 8.15 0.00
C VAL A 74 3.00 6.69 -0.44
N LEU A 75 3.33 5.80 0.50
CA LEU A 75 3.46 4.36 0.28
C LEU A 75 2.16 3.60 0.58
N GLN A 76 1.16 4.25 1.19
CA GLN A 76 -0.10 3.58 1.50
C GLN A 76 -0.91 3.31 0.24
N TRP A 77 -1.49 2.12 0.15
CA TRP A 77 -2.22 1.63 -1.02
C TRP A 77 -3.36 2.57 -1.45
N ASN A 78 -4.13 3.09 -0.49
CA ASN A 78 -5.19 4.06 -0.79
C ASN A 78 -4.66 5.35 -1.41
N PHE A 79 -3.45 5.78 -1.06
CA PHE A 79 -2.84 6.95 -1.68
C PHE A 79 -2.45 6.65 -3.13
N LEU A 80 -1.75 5.53 -3.37
CA LEU A 80 -1.33 5.10 -4.71
C LEU A 80 -2.53 4.84 -5.63
N LYS A 81 -3.55 4.13 -5.15
CA LYS A 81 -4.81 3.88 -5.86
C LYS A 81 -5.49 5.16 -6.32
N ASN A 82 -5.49 6.20 -5.48
CA ASN A 82 -6.11 7.48 -5.79
C ASN A 82 -5.21 8.39 -6.63
N ASN A 83 -3.91 8.10 -6.71
CA ASN A 83 -2.93 8.88 -7.47
C ASN A 83 -2.05 7.96 -8.35
N PRO A 84 -2.61 7.29 -9.38
CA PRO A 84 -1.84 6.30 -10.15
C PRO A 84 -0.61 6.89 -10.85
N HIS A 85 -0.67 8.16 -11.24
CA HIS A 85 0.46 8.90 -11.84
C HIS A 85 1.67 9.04 -10.90
N MET A 86 1.50 8.81 -9.60
CA MET A 86 2.59 8.87 -8.62
C MET A 86 3.32 7.54 -8.46
N ILE A 87 2.82 6.43 -9.03
CA ILE A 87 3.39 5.09 -8.78
C ILE A 87 4.85 5.02 -9.24
N GLU A 88 5.13 5.38 -10.49
CA GLU A 88 6.51 5.36 -11.00
C GLU A 88 7.43 6.26 -10.19
N LYS A 89 7.00 7.50 -9.96
CA LYS A 89 7.78 8.45 -9.18
C LYS A 89 8.13 7.93 -7.78
N VAL A 90 7.16 7.33 -7.09
CA VAL A 90 7.37 6.72 -5.77
C VAL A 90 8.37 5.56 -5.86
N CYS A 91 8.27 4.73 -6.90
CA CYS A 91 9.17 3.60 -7.09
C CYS A 91 10.59 4.01 -7.49
N GLU A 92 10.73 5.05 -8.30
CA GLU A 92 12.02 5.67 -8.65
C GLU A 92 12.67 6.30 -7.42
N ASP A 93 11.95 7.21 -6.74
CA ASP A 93 12.48 8.01 -5.64
C ASP A 93 12.83 7.17 -4.40
N LEU A 94 12.01 6.16 -4.07
CA LEU A 94 12.12 5.41 -2.80
C LEU A 94 12.72 4.01 -2.94
N PHE A 95 12.59 3.38 -4.11
CA PHE A 95 13.08 2.03 -4.35
C PHE A 95 14.15 1.95 -5.45
N THR A 96 14.53 3.09 -6.05
CA THR A 96 15.54 3.18 -7.12
C THR A 96 15.21 2.31 -8.34
N TYR A 97 13.92 2.16 -8.64
CA TYR A 97 13.49 1.41 -9.83
C TYR A 97 13.70 2.21 -11.10
N GLU A 98 13.91 1.51 -12.21
CA GLU A 98 13.86 2.13 -13.55
C GLU A 98 12.41 2.47 -13.92
N ALA A 99 12.24 3.48 -14.79
CA ALA A 99 10.93 3.93 -15.26
C ALA A 99 10.31 2.91 -16.23
N LEU A 100 9.07 2.50 -15.98
CA LEU A 100 8.29 1.70 -16.93
C LEU A 100 7.66 2.55 -18.04
N ASN A 101 7.61 3.87 -17.86
CA ASN A 101 6.97 4.84 -18.77
C ASN A 101 5.50 4.48 -19.06
N HIS A 102 4.82 3.85 -18.11
CA HIS A 102 3.41 3.53 -18.20
C HIS A 102 2.57 4.79 -18.03
N ALA A 103 1.57 4.94 -18.90
CA ALA A 103 0.55 5.95 -18.77
C ALA A 103 -0.36 5.67 -17.56
N GLU A 104 -1.03 6.72 -17.06
CA GLU A 104 -1.94 6.60 -15.92
C GLU A 104 -3.04 5.53 -16.13
N VAL A 105 -3.50 5.35 -17.38
CA VAL A 105 -4.49 4.32 -17.73
C VAL A 105 -3.98 2.89 -17.50
N GLU A 106 -2.70 2.65 -17.75
CA GLU A 106 -2.07 1.34 -17.51
C GLU A 106 -1.94 1.08 -16.02
N TRP A 107 -1.53 2.09 -15.25
CA TRP A 107 -1.50 2.00 -13.78
C TRP A 107 -2.88 1.77 -13.18
N ARG A 108 -3.93 2.41 -13.70
CA ARG A 108 -5.32 2.15 -13.28
C ARG A 108 -5.73 0.70 -13.53
N LYS A 109 -5.33 0.11 -14.66
CA LYS A 109 -5.56 -1.30 -14.95
C LYS A 109 -4.83 -2.20 -13.94
N VAL A 110 -3.55 -1.93 -13.67
CA VAL A 110 -2.75 -2.64 -12.67
C VAL A 110 -3.41 -2.60 -11.29
N ILE A 111 -3.79 -1.40 -10.83
CA ILE A 111 -4.50 -1.20 -9.55
C ILE A 111 -5.78 -2.02 -9.52
N SER A 112 -6.58 -2.00 -10.59
CA SER A 112 -7.81 -2.81 -10.65
C SER A 112 -7.53 -4.32 -10.57
N CYS A 113 -6.47 -4.81 -11.22
CA CYS A 113 -6.08 -6.22 -11.13
C CYS A 113 -5.64 -6.58 -9.70
N ILE A 114 -4.94 -5.68 -9.00
CA ILE A 114 -4.49 -5.87 -7.62
C ILE A 114 -5.67 -5.79 -6.63
N ASP A 115 -6.64 -4.90 -6.84
CA ASP A 115 -7.80 -4.74 -5.95
C ASP A 115 -8.85 -5.86 -6.07
N ASN A 116 -8.93 -6.50 -7.24
CA ASN A 116 -9.87 -7.59 -7.50
C ASN A 116 -9.40 -8.95 -6.93
N GLU A 117 -8.23 -9.00 -6.29
CA GLU A 117 -7.73 -10.11 -5.43
C GLU A 117 -7.98 -9.79 -3.95
#